data_AF-A0A077NYA9-F1
#
_entry.id   AF-A0A077NYA9-F1
#
_cell.length_a   1.000
_cell.length_b   1.000
_cell.length_c   1.000
_cell.angle_alpha   90.00
_cell.angle_beta   90.00
_cell.angle_gamma   90.00
#
_symmetry.space_group_name_H-M   'P 1'
#
loop_
_entity.id
_entity.type
_entity.pdbx_description
1 polymer ?
#
loop_
_entity_poly.entity_id
_entity_poly.type
_entity_poly.pdbx_seq_one_letter_code
_entity_poly.pdbx_strand_id
1 'polypeptide(L)' 'MKVIWTPQALQDSEAIWEYLVTKNPVAAVKMDELFEIAAERLIEFPYMGHAGEISGTL' A
#
# COMPACT_ATOMS: atom_id res chain seq x y z
N MET A 1 13.57 2.13 11.38
CA MET A 1 12.17 2.44 11.80
C MET A 1 11.36 1.14 11.80
N LYS A 2 10.15 1.08 12.40
CA LYS A 2 9.28 -0.10 12.29
C LYS A 2 8.02 0.26 11.48
N VAL A 3 7.77 -0.48 10.41
CA VAL A 3 6.57 -0.36 9.59
C VAL A 3 5.47 -1.23 10.20
N ILE A 4 4.27 -0.67 10.35
CA ILE A 4 3.10 -1.37 10.89
C ILE A 4 1.90 -0.98 10.02
N TRP A 5 1.20 -1.99 9.51
CA TRP A 5 -0.04 -1.81 8.78
C TRP A 5 -1.19 -1.55 9.74
N THR A 6 -2.00 -0.53 9.47
CA THR A 6 -3.25 -0.32 10.19
C THR A 6 -4.30 -1.32 9.72
N PRO A 7 -5.33 -1.62 10.54
CA PRO A 7 -6.45 -2.46 10.10
C PRO A 7 -7.13 -1.94 8.83
N GLN A 8 -7.26 -0.62 8.69
CA GLN A 8 -7.81 0.03 7.50
C GLN A 8 -6.95 -0.23 6.26
N ALA A 9 -5.62 -0.09 6.36
CA ALA A 9 -4.74 -0.35 5.23
C ALA A 9 -4.76 -1.81 4.77
N LEU A 10 -4.96 -2.76 5.70
CA LEU A 10 -5.16 -4.17 5.35
C LEU A 10 -6.49 -4.39 4.61
N GLN A 11 -7.57 -3.75 5.07
CA GLN A 11 -8.88 -3.80 4.40
C GLN A 11 -8.80 -3.19 2.99
N ASP A 12 -8.10 -2.07 2.82
CA ASP A 12 -7.90 -1.45 1.51
C ASP A 12 -7.13 -2.38 0.57
N SER A 13 -6.07 -3.05 1.06
CA SER A 13 -5.30 -4.04 0.29
C SER A 13 -6.18 -5.22 -0.14
N GLU A 14 -7.00 -5.75 0.76
CA GLU A 14 -7.93 -6.85 0.48
C GLU A 14 -8.96 -6.45 -0.59
N ALA A 15 -9.55 -5.25 -0.46
CA ALA A 15 -10.51 -4.74 -1.45
C ALA A 15 -9.89 -4.57 -2.84
N ILE A 16 -8.64 -4.09 -2.92
CA ILE A 16 -7.89 -3.98 -4.18
C ILE A 16 -7.62 -5.38 -4.76
N TRP A 17 -7.21 -6.34 -3.93
CA TRP A 17 -6.98 -7.72 -4.34
C TRP A 17 -8.24 -8.36 -4.91
N GLU A 18 -9.36 -8.30 -4.19
CA GLU A 18 -10.65 -8.85 -4.60
C GLU A 18 -11.09 -8.27 -5.95
N TYR A 19 -10.90 -6.97 -6.16
CA TYR A 19 -11.18 -6.33 -7.43
C TYR A 19 -10.30 -6.85 -8.57
N LEU A 20 -8.98 -6.95 -8.33
CA LEU A 20 -8.01 -7.31 -9.36
C LEU A 20 -8.03 -8.79 -9.69
N VAL A 21 -8.18 -9.69 -8.72
CA VAL A 21 -8.06 -11.14 -8.91
C VAL A 21 -9.10 -11.67 -9.90
N THR A 22 -10.30 -11.08 -9.92
CA THR A 22 -11.37 -11.43 -10.86
C THR A 22 -11.08 -11.01 -12.30
N LYS A 23 -10.13 -10.09 -12.52
CA LYS A 23 -9.81 -9.49 -13.82
C LYS A 23 -8.47 -9.99 -14.36
N ASN A 24 -7.46 -10.01 -13.49
CA ASN A 24 -6.11 -10.43 -13.80
C ASN A 24 -5.40 -10.85 -12.49
N PRO A 25 -5.35 -12.15 -12.19
CA PRO A 25 -4.66 -12.66 -10.99
C PRO A 25 -3.18 -12.26 -10.91
N VAL A 26 -2.49 -12.16 -12.05
CA VAL A 26 -1.08 -11.73 -12.09
C VAL A 26 -0.95 -10.26 -11.66
N ALA A 27 -1.92 -9.43 -12.03
CA ALA A 27 -1.94 -8.03 -11.60
C ALA A 27 -2.24 -7.90 -10.10
N ALA A 28 -3.08 -8.78 -9.53
CA ALA A 28 -3.35 -8.80 -8.09
C ALA A 28 -2.08 -9.09 -7.28
N VAL A 29 -1.37 -10.18 -7.61
CA VAL A 29 -0.07 -10.54 -6.98
C VAL A 29 0.93 -9.40 -7.10
N LYS A 30 1.09 -8.85 -8.32
CA LYS A 30 2.03 -7.77 -8.56
C LYS A 30 1.70 -6.50 -7.74
N MET A 31 0.42 -6.22 -7.51
CA MET A 31 0.03 -5.03 -6.75
C MET A 31 0.40 -5.18 -5.26
N ASP A 32 0.14 -6.35 -4.67
CA ASP A 32 0.52 -6.64 -3.28
C ASP A 32 2.04 -6.55 -3.09
N GLU A 33 2.83 -7.13 -4.01
CA GLU A 33 4.30 -7.03 -3.98
C GLU A 33 4.79 -5.58 -4.05
N LEU A 34 4.15 -4.74 -4.87
CA LEU A 34 4.52 -3.32 -4.99
C LEU A 34 4.23 -2.54 -3.70
N PHE A 35 3.15 -2.86 -2.98
CA PHE A 35 2.86 -2.25 -1.68
C PHE A 35 3.90 -2.65 -0.64
N GLU A 36 4.28 -3.92 -0.57
CA GLU A 36 5.31 -4.41 0.34
C GLU A 36 6.67 -3.74 0.07
N ILE A 37 7.15 -3.76 -1.16
CA ILE A 37 8.43 -3.15 -1.56
C ILE A 37 8.44 -1.64 -1.26
N ALA A 38 7.33 -0.94 -1.49
CA ALA A 38 7.22 0.48 -1.18
C ALA A 38 7.28 0.73 0.33
N ALA A 39 6.59 -0.08 1.13
CA ALA A 39 6.54 0.03 2.58
C ALA A 39 7.89 -0.30 3.22
N GLU A 40 8.62 -1.32 2.73
CA GLU A 40 9.95 -1.70 3.22
C GLU A 40 10.96 -0.55 3.15
N ARG A 41 10.90 0.27 2.09
CA ARG A 41 11.80 1.42 1.93
C ARG A 41 11.67 2.45 3.04
N LEU A 42 10.53 2.52 3.72
CA LEU A 42 10.31 3.43 4.86
C LEU A 42 11.15 3.06 6.09
N ILE A 43 11.68 1.83 6.17
CA ILE A 43 12.59 1.43 7.24
C ILE A 43 13.88 2.26 7.18
N GLU A 44 14.40 2.48 5.96
CA GLU A 44 15.62 3.22 5.66
C GLU A 44 15.36 4.71 5.40
N PHE A 45 14.25 5.04 4.72
CA PHE A 45 13.90 6.40 4.33
C PHE A 45 12.49 6.81 4.84
N PRO A 46 12.33 7.04 6.15
CA PRO A 46 11.05 7.39 6.79
C PRO A 46 10.27 8.53 6.15
N TYR A 47 10.99 9.49 5.58
CA TYR A 47 10.48 10.77 5.11
C TYR A 47 10.50 10.88 3.57
N MET A 48 10.56 9.76 2.86
CA MET A 48 10.58 9.76 1.39
C MET A 48 9.22 10.11 0.75
N GLY A 49 8.15 10.11 1.53
CA GLY A 49 6.82 10.51 1.09
C GLY A 49 6.62 12.02 1.08
N HIS A 50 5.65 12.47 0.30
CA HIS A 50 5.23 13.88 0.23
C HIS A 50 3.98 14.06 1.09
N ALA A 51 3.81 15.24 1.67
CA ALA A 51 2.54 15.59 2.30
C ALA A 51 1.42 15.55 1.25
N GLY A 52 0.23 15.06 1.64
CA GLY A 52 -0.94 15.05 0.77
C GLY A 52 -1.25 16.46 0.25
N GLU A 53 -1.51 16.58 -1.05
CA GLU A 53 -1.74 17.88 -1.69
C GLU A 53 -3.09 18.51 -1.30
N ILE A 54 -4.08 17.68 -0.97
CA ILE A 54 -5.43 18.11 -0.63
C ILE A 54 -5.54 18.22 0.88
N SER A 55 -5.80 19.44 1.36
CA SER A 55 -5.99 19.70 2.80
C SER A 55 -7.17 18.89 3.33
N GLY A 56 -6.94 18.13 4.41
CA GLY A 56 -7.99 17.39 5.12
C GLY A 56 -8.30 15.98 4.58
N THR A 57 -7.48 15.42 3.70
CA THR A 57 -7.64 14.04 3.19
C THR A 57 -6.57 13.06 3.70
N LEU A 58 -5.89 13.42 4.79
CA LEU A 58 -4.90 12.58 5.48
C LEU A 58 -5.55 11.76 6.60
#